data_AF-A0A1G1Z9D6-F1
#
_entry.id   AF-A0A1G1Z9D6-F1
#
_cell.length_a   1.000
_cell.length_b   1.000
_cell.length_c   1.000
_cell.angle_alpha   90.00
_cell.angle_beta   90.00
_cell.angle_gamma   90.00
#
_symmetry.space_group_name_H-M   'P 1'
#
loop_
_entity.id
_entity.type
_entity.pdbx_description
1 polymer ?
#
loop_
_entity_poly.entity_id
_entity_poly.type
_entity_poly.pdbx_seq_one_letter_code
_entity_poly.pdbx_strand_id
1 'polypeptide(L)'
;MYREIDASAVEFFQVAYFLIVVISLTASFLIMRREKTTIPAGGVDTSRLSRGKRWIIFMLCIITPVVSQAIFYYGWKNVMLNKAKTANLIGFIAYPLWIVTFGFLRIMLFGPGF
;
A
#
# COMPACT_ATOMS: atom_id res chain seq x y z
N MET A 1 -3.48 -37.93 11.73
CA MET A 1 -2.43 -37.13 12.39
C MET A 1 -1.82 -36.12 11.41
N TYR A 2 -2.69 -35.41 10.66
CA TYR A 2 -2.33 -34.38 9.66
C TYR A 2 -3.17 -33.11 9.85
N ARG A 3 -3.92 -32.99 10.96
CA ARG A 3 -4.87 -31.89 11.22
C ARG A 3 -4.37 -30.84 12.22
N GLU A 4 -3.29 -31.12 12.95
CA GLU A 4 -2.80 -30.24 14.02
C GLU A 4 -1.68 -29.29 13.58
N ILE A 5 -1.10 -29.49 12.39
CA ILE A 5 -0.18 -28.51 11.77
C ILE A 5 -0.95 -27.31 11.17
N ASP A 6 -2.29 -27.37 11.10
CA ASP A 6 -3.03 -26.48 10.20
C ASP A 6 -3.66 -25.23 10.85
N ALA A 7 -3.99 -25.23 12.15
CA ALA A 7 -4.72 -24.10 12.74
C ALA A 7 -3.80 -22.99 13.26
N SER A 8 -2.79 -23.35 14.08
CA SER A 8 -1.88 -22.38 14.70
C SER A 8 -0.98 -21.66 13.69
N ALA A 9 -0.57 -22.35 12.63
CA ALA A 9 0.18 -21.76 11.53
C ALA A 9 -0.68 -20.74 10.76
N VAL A 10 -1.94 -21.08 10.47
CA VAL A 10 -2.88 -20.17 9.80
C VAL A 10 -3.18 -18.94 10.66
N GLU A 11 -3.40 -19.11 11.96
CA GLU A 11 -3.57 -18.00 12.90
C GLU A 11 -2.33 -17.10 12.93
N PHE A 12 -1.13 -17.69 13.01
CA PHE A 12 0.12 -16.94 12.94
C PHE A 12 0.24 -16.12 11.64
N PHE A 13 -0.03 -16.73 10.47
CA PHE A 13 0.00 -16.04 9.19
C PHE A 13 -1.05 -14.92 9.10
N GLN A 14 -2.25 -15.14 9.63
CA GLN A 14 -3.31 -14.11 9.68
C GLN A 14 -2.91 -12.92 10.54
N VAL A 15 -2.36 -13.17 11.74
CA VAL A 15 -1.88 -12.11 12.63
C VAL A 15 -0.71 -11.37 11.99
N ALA A 16 0.26 -12.08 11.40
CA ALA A 16 1.38 -11.46 10.71
C ALA A 16 0.93 -10.58 9.54
N TYR A 17 0.00 -11.08 8.71
CA TYR A 17 -0.59 -10.31 7.61
C TYR A 17 -1.32 -9.06 8.12
N PHE A 18 -2.12 -9.20 9.18
CA PHE A 18 -2.82 -8.08 9.80
C PHE A 18 -1.85 -7.00 10.28
N LEU A 19 -0.76 -7.39 10.96
CA LEU A 19 0.27 -6.47 11.42
C LEU A 19 0.95 -5.75 10.24
N ILE A 20 1.30 -6.47 9.17
CA ILE A 20 1.89 -5.87 7.96
C ILE A 20 0.95 -4.82 7.35
N VAL A 21 -0.35 -5.12 7.27
CA VAL A 21 -1.38 -4.18 6.79
C VAL A 21 -1.43 -2.94 7.67
N VAL A 22 -1.53 -3.08 8.99
CA VAL A 22 -1.59 -1.96 9.92
C VAL A 22 -0.33 -1.08 9.83
N ILE A 23 0.85 -1.70 9.76
CA ILE A 23 2.13 -0.99 9.61
C ILE A 23 2.16 -0.23 8.27
N SER A 24 1.71 -0.85 7.18
CA SER A 24 1.65 -0.20 5.86
C SER A 24 0.73 1.02 5.85
N LEU A 25 -0.46 0.92 6.44
CA LEU A 25 -1.41 2.02 6.52
C LEU A 25 -0.87 3.16 7.39
N THR A 26 -0.28 2.81 8.53
CA THR A 26 0.35 3.79 9.43
C THR A 26 1.48 4.51 8.73
N ALA A 27 2.37 3.79 8.05
CA ALA A 27 3.46 4.36 7.27
C ALA A 27 2.94 5.28 6.16
N SER A 28 1.89 4.86 5.44
CA SER A 28 1.24 5.67 4.40
C SER A 28 0.75 7.00 4.96
N PHE A 29 0.04 6.98 6.09
CA PHE A 29 -0.46 8.18 6.74
C PHE A 29 0.65 9.08 7.25
N LEU A 30 1.68 8.52 7.90
CA LEU A 30 2.81 9.29 8.43
C LEU A 30 3.62 9.98 7.31
N ILE A 31 3.89 9.27 6.21
CA ILE A 31 4.57 9.85 5.04
C ILE A 31 3.73 10.96 4.43
N MET A 32 2.43 10.73 4.24
CA MET A 32 1.50 11.74 3.74
C MET A 32 1.53 13.00 4.61
N ARG A 33 1.39 12.84 5.92
CA ARG A 33 1.37 13.94 6.88
C ARG A 33 2.69 14.70 6.90
N ARG A 34 3.83 13.98 6.97
CA ARG A 34 5.16 14.58 7.02
C ARG A 34 5.44 15.47 5.81
N GLU A 35 5.11 14.99 4.61
CA GLU A 35 5.28 15.78 3.37
C GLU A 35 4.32 16.97 3.31
N LYS A 36 3.11 16.83 3.86
CA LYS A 36 2.15 17.92 3.89
C LYS A 36 2.59 19.04 4.84
N THR A 37 3.18 18.69 5.98
CA THR A 37 3.63 19.64 7.00
C THR A 37 4.83 20.49 6.58
N THR A 38 5.55 20.12 5.52
CA THR A 38 6.66 20.95 5.01
C THR A 38 6.17 22.15 4.19
N ILE A 39 4.87 22.24 3.90
CA ILE A 39 4.31 23.33 3.09
C ILE A 39 3.77 24.42 4.02
N PRO A 40 4.17 25.69 3.83
CA PRO A 40 3.61 26.82 4.57
C PRO A 40 2.09 26.90 4.43
N ALA A 41 1.41 27.50 5.43
CA ALA A 41 -0.03 27.69 5.37
C ALA A 41 -0.43 28.51 4.13
N GLY A 42 -1.38 27.97 3.34
CA GLY A 42 -1.80 28.56 2.06
C GLY A 42 -0.87 28.29 0.88
N GLY A 43 0.28 27.64 1.11
CA GLY A 43 1.21 27.25 0.06
C GLY A 43 0.70 26.08 -0.77
N VAL A 44 1.09 26.06 -2.04
CA VAL A 44 0.89 24.93 -2.96
C VAL A 44 2.25 24.47 -3.47
N ASP A 45 2.50 23.17 -3.40
CA ASP A 45 3.71 22.55 -3.92
C ASP A 45 3.44 21.92 -5.29
N THR A 46 4.11 22.46 -6.30
CA THR A 46 4.04 22.00 -7.69
C THR A 46 5.17 21.04 -8.04
N SER A 47 6.08 20.75 -7.10
CA SER A 47 7.21 19.83 -7.33
C SER A 47 6.74 18.40 -7.60
N ARG A 48 7.59 17.67 -8.33
CA ARG A 48 7.36 16.26 -8.63
C ARG A 48 7.85 15.39 -7.47
N LEU A 49 7.17 14.26 -7.27
CA LEU A 49 7.61 13.25 -6.31
C LEU A 49 8.97 12.67 -6.74
N SER A 50 9.95 12.62 -5.83
CA SER A 50 11.28 12.07 -6.11
C SER A 50 11.20 10.57 -6.42
N ARG A 51 12.17 10.05 -7.19
CA ARG A 51 12.18 8.64 -7.61
C ARG A 51 12.17 7.67 -6.42
N GLY A 52 12.92 7.97 -5.35
CA GLY A 52 12.92 7.16 -4.13
C GLY A 52 11.56 7.13 -3.43
N LYS A 53 10.88 8.29 -3.31
CA LYS A 53 9.54 8.35 -2.72
C LYS A 53 8.50 7.63 -3.55
N ARG A 54 8.60 7.65 -4.89
CA ARG A 54 7.72 6.87 -5.77
C ARG A 54 7.82 5.37 -5.46
N TRP A 55 9.03 4.85 -5.28
CA TRP A 55 9.22 3.45 -4.91
C TRP A 55 8.61 3.10 -3.56
N ILE A 56 8.77 3.95 -2.55
CA ILE A 56 8.16 3.73 -1.23
C ILE A 56 6.62 3.70 -1.36
N ILE A 57 6.01 4.66 -2.06
CA ILE A 57 4.56 4.69 -2.27
C ILE A 57 4.10 3.45 -3.06
N PHE A 58 4.85 3.03 -4.07
CA PHE A 58 4.54 1.83 -4.83
C PHE A 58 4.52 0.58 -3.95
N MET A 59 5.51 0.40 -3.07
CA MET A 59 5.52 -0.73 -2.13
C MET A 59 4.35 -0.70 -1.16
N LEU A 60 3.99 0.47 -0.62
CA LEU A 60 2.83 0.62 0.25
C LEU A 60 1.51 0.35 -0.49
N CYS A 61 1.41 0.79 -1.75
CA CYS A 61 0.26 0.48 -2.61
C CYS A 61 0.27 -0.97 -3.11
N ILE A 62 1.38 -1.71 -3.10
CA ILE A 62 1.32 -3.16 -3.30
C ILE A 62 0.71 -3.82 -2.07
N ILE A 63 1.11 -3.44 -0.86
CA ILE A 63 0.62 -4.10 0.36
C ILE A 63 -0.86 -3.78 0.61
N THR A 64 -1.24 -2.51 0.45
CA THR A 64 -2.58 -1.97 0.73
C THR A 64 -3.05 -1.01 -0.37
N PRO A 65 -3.30 -1.48 -1.60
CA PRO A 65 -3.48 -0.63 -2.78
C PRO A 65 -4.55 0.44 -2.64
N VAL A 66 -5.79 0.04 -2.35
CA VAL A 66 -6.94 0.97 -2.34
C VAL A 66 -6.80 2.02 -1.24
N VAL A 67 -6.42 1.59 -0.04
CA VAL A 67 -6.40 2.46 1.13
C VAL A 67 -5.16 3.37 1.11
N SER A 68 -3.97 2.85 0.80
CA SER A 68 -2.77 3.69 0.67
C SER A 68 -2.91 4.70 -0.46
N GLN A 69 -3.46 4.29 -1.61
CA GLN A 69 -3.76 5.22 -2.71
C GLN A 69 -4.70 6.33 -2.26
N ALA A 70 -5.78 6.00 -1.55
CA ALA A 70 -6.72 7.00 -1.03
C ALA A 70 -6.04 7.95 -0.04
N ILE A 71 -5.24 7.44 0.91
CA ILE A 71 -4.49 8.25 1.88
C ILE A 71 -3.62 9.28 1.16
N PHE A 72 -2.81 8.85 0.19
CA PHE A 72 -1.92 9.76 -0.52
C PHE A 72 -2.69 10.74 -1.41
N TYR A 73 -3.68 10.28 -2.18
CA TYR A 73 -4.42 11.14 -3.08
C TYR A 73 -5.21 12.21 -2.31
N TYR A 74 -6.06 11.80 -1.37
CA TYR A 74 -6.91 12.73 -0.63
C TYR A 74 -6.12 13.57 0.38
N GLY A 75 -5.04 13.03 0.95
CA GLY A 75 -4.16 13.77 1.85
C GLY A 75 -3.47 14.95 1.16
N TRP A 76 -3.10 14.78 -0.12
CA TRP A 76 -2.30 15.72 -0.90
C TRP A 76 -3.06 16.53 -1.94
N LYS A 77 -4.26 16.13 -2.39
CA LYS A 77 -4.96 16.74 -3.55
C LYS A 77 -5.09 18.27 -3.50
N ASN A 78 -5.24 18.84 -2.31
CA ASN A 78 -5.50 20.28 -2.15
C ASN A 78 -4.23 21.15 -2.15
N VAL A 79 -3.06 20.57 -1.81
CA VAL A 79 -1.82 21.34 -1.58
C VAL A 79 -0.63 20.82 -2.40
N MET A 80 -0.68 19.58 -2.88
CA MET A 80 0.40 18.88 -3.57
C MET A 80 -0.14 18.08 -4.76
N LEU A 81 -0.93 18.72 -5.63
CA LEU A 81 -1.72 18.04 -6.66
C LEU A 81 -0.87 17.15 -7.59
N ASN A 82 0.34 17.58 -7.96
CA ASN A 82 1.24 16.80 -8.82
C ASN A 82 1.69 15.49 -8.15
N LYS A 83 1.98 15.54 -6.85
CA LYS A 83 2.34 14.35 -6.05
C LYS A 83 1.12 13.45 -5.85
N ALA A 84 -0.05 14.02 -5.58
CA ALA A 84 -1.31 13.28 -5.46
C ALA A 84 -1.65 12.51 -6.74
N LYS A 85 -1.57 13.15 -7.91
CA LYS A 85 -1.79 12.49 -9.22
C LYS A 85 -0.78 11.38 -9.47
N THR A 86 0.50 11.60 -9.13
CA THR A 86 1.54 10.57 -9.26
C THR A 86 1.26 9.37 -8.35
N ALA A 87 0.90 9.60 -7.09
CA ALA A 87 0.54 8.54 -6.15
C ALA A 87 -0.72 7.78 -6.61
N ASN A 88 -1.70 8.48 -7.19
CA ASN A 88 -2.89 7.86 -7.76
C ASN A 88 -2.56 6.93 -8.94
N LEU A 89 -1.69 7.38 -9.86
CA LEU A 89 -1.22 6.56 -10.96
C LEU A 89 -0.47 5.32 -10.45
N ILE A 90 0.41 5.50 -9.46
CA ILE A 90 1.14 4.41 -8.82
C ILE A 90 0.18 3.39 -8.20
N GLY A 91 -0.85 3.85 -7.46
CA GLY A 91 -1.87 2.96 -6.89
C GLY A 91 -2.65 2.19 -7.95
N PHE A 92 -3.03 2.86 -9.04
CA PHE A 92 -3.72 2.24 -10.16
C PHE A 92 -2.88 1.14 -10.84
N ILE A 93 -1.55 1.31 -10.93
CA ILE A 93 -0.63 0.30 -11.47
C ILE A 93 -0.39 -0.84 -10.45
N ALA A 94 -0.29 -0.50 -9.15
CA ALA A 94 -0.04 -1.48 -8.10
C ALA A 94 -1.22 -2.44 -7.89
N TYR A 95 -2.46 -1.97 -8.10
CA TYR A 95 -3.66 -2.78 -7.91
C TYR A 95 -3.75 -4.06 -8.77
N PRO A 96 -3.59 -4.02 -10.11
CA PRO A 96 -3.59 -5.24 -10.92
C PRO A 96 -2.40 -6.16 -10.59
N LEU A 97 -1.23 -5.60 -10.24
CA LEU A 97 -0.09 -6.41 -9.78
C LEU A 97 -0.42 -7.16 -8.50
N TRP A 98 -1.07 -6.49 -7.54
CA TRP A 98 -1.53 -7.12 -6.31
C TRP A 98 -2.51 -8.26 -6.58
N ILE A 99 -3.49 -8.05 -7.46
CA ILE A 99 -4.46 -9.09 -7.87
C ILE A 99 -3.74 -10.28 -8.49
N VAL A 100 -2.81 -10.05 -9.42
CA VAL A 100 -2.05 -11.13 -10.07
C VAL A 100 -1.23 -11.89 -9.05
N THR A 101 -0.48 -11.21 -8.17
CA THR A 101 0.36 -11.87 -7.17
C THR A 101 -0.44 -12.67 -6.16
N PHE A 102 -1.47 -12.09 -5.54
CA PHE A 102 -2.28 -12.79 -4.54
C PHE A 102 -3.20 -13.85 -5.16
N GLY A 103 -3.75 -13.57 -6.34
CA GLY A 103 -4.54 -14.54 -7.11
C GLY A 103 -3.70 -15.75 -7.50
N PHE A 104 -2.49 -15.53 -8.01
CA PHE A 104 -1.57 -16.60 -8.37
C PHE A 104 -1.10 -17.41 -7.15
N LEU A 105 -0.72 -16.74 -6.06
CA LEU A 105 -0.37 -17.42 -4.79
C LEU A 105 -1.51 -18.31 -4.29
N ARG A 106 -2.75 -17.83 -4.35
CA ARG A 106 -3.92 -18.62 -3.96
C ARG A 106 -4.11 -19.84 -4.85
N ILE A 107 -3.92 -19.71 -6.17
CA ILE A 107 -4.01 -20.85 -7.10
C ILE A 107 -2.90 -21.87 -6.83
N MET A 108 -1.66 -21.43 -6.58
CA MET A 108 -0.56 -22.35 -6.25
C MET A 108 -0.78 -23.09 -4.93
N LEU A 109 -1.34 -22.42 -3.91
CA LEU A 109 -1.52 -23.00 -2.57
C LEU A 109 -2.79 -23.84 -2.43
N PHE A 110 -3.82 -23.61 -3.25
CA PHE A 110 -5.16 -24.20 -3.08
C PHE A 110 -5.79 -24.72 -4.38
N GLY A 111 -5.04 -24.75 -5.49
CA GLY A 111 -5.51 -25.27 -6.77
C GLY A 111 -5.60 -26.80 -6.74
N PRO A 112 -6.63 -27.41 -7.36
CA PRO A 112 -6.75 -28.86 -7.47
C PRO A 112 -5.66 -29.38 -8.43
N GLY A 113 -4.55 -29.87 -7.89
CA GLY A 113 -3.45 -30.42 -8.70
C GLY A 113 -2.05 -30.44 -8.06
N PHE A 114 -1.88 -29.88 -6.85
CA PHE A 114 -0.69 -30.04 -6.01
C PHE A 114 -1.06 -30.71 -4.69
#